data_AF-A0A0F9IIV7-F1
#
_entry.id   AF-A0A0F9IIV7-F1
#
_cell.length_a   1.000
_cell.length_b   1.000
_cell.length_c   1.000
_cell.angle_alpha   90.00
_cell.angle_beta   90.00
_cell.angle_gamma   90.00
#
_symmetry.space_group_name_H-M   'P 1'
#
loop_
_entity.id
_entity.type
_entity.pdbx_description
1 polymer ?
#
loop_
_entity_poly.entity_id
_entity_poly.type
_entity_poly.pdbx_seq_one_letter_code
_entity_poly.pdbx_strand_id
1 'polypeptide(L)'
;MGTFDSHVDAPNQIRQEGEDIVIAFERTGSTTGSVTWNIPSPAHGCNVDNQAYNGIVVVLNTVANKVDNRPVDGTVYTGDPTADADLHTGDSIDVALVIGAFYDDKTTVKLDLSGLIPDTAYFITGHAVDNVHRYHQQGGSTYALPYLYTEPVADLGGYHEVCWSSTKALTDSTGLSSTTSYTFDLQIDTTDHDITIDGADALTFGDLVTALNDAIKLLENPFQSTTAPNTGAYWYDSTAGKLFQWDGDSHVEIAVIKELTNPTAVLSDEYWLDNNGVLSKKTGSPAWAIQTVREVGWDPGNPSCAAYWDQTGSPGQMWKWDGSVWCAKPTLIQTKDPSCAPDLTCSDYWFDETTEFLFVWDEATNAWVQTEGIAWDVDPIQPALGTFWYDDVLNKLFKRTTGTTWTEQAVTLSETAPSFPTVGDFWFVPSTQLLFTFSAGSPEWAPTEVLIWGEDPTVPGTCDLWWNTSTSPQVLSVRDDLNDIWVPVGSFTISATDPSLAQTIPVGAIWHQGLHGSPEPTIAYWEWDGSQFVLIDSTNVIEFLTDPTDVSIGDVWLDTVNNIYYERIANTGSPLISAWTVIDVIESAQDPTMLAVGTFWFDTTDSSLNMWNGAAWVTVIFSTTALTPAS
;
A
#
# COMPACT_ATOMS: atom_id res chain seq x y z
N MET A 1 41.81 46.20 14.18
CA MET A 1 41.16 46.11 15.50
C MET A 1 39.72 46.53 15.31
N GLY A 2 38.89 45.56 14.95
CA GLY A 2 37.46 45.75 14.67
C GLY A 2 36.65 45.40 15.91
N THR A 3 35.62 46.19 16.16
CA THR A 3 34.81 46.33 17.37
C THR A 3 33.89 45.14 17.69
N PHE A 4 34.23 43.93 17.24
CA PHE A 4 33.46 42.70 17.49
C PHE A 4 34.42 41.56 17.84
N ASP A 5 35.09 41.68 18.98
CA ASP A 5 35.60 40.48 19.65
C ASP A 5 34.37 39.62 20.02
N SER A 6 34.37 38.40 19.51
CA SER A 6 33.36 37.37 19.75
C SER A 6 33.08 37.22 21.24
N HIS A 7 31.91 37.67 21.67
CA HIS A 7 31.41 37.30 22.99
C HIS A 7 30.82 35.91 22.86
N VAL A 8 31.29 34.99 23.70
CA VAL A 8 30.72 33.65 23.89
C VAL A 8 29.39 33.83 24.63
N ASP A 9 28.38 34.32 23.92
CA ASP A 9 27.03 34.41 24.47
C ASP A 9 26.30 33.16 23.99
N ALA A 10 26.06 32.21 24.89
CA ALA A 10 25.21 31.06 24.64
C ALA A 10 23.79 31.45 25.09
N PRO A 11 22.95 32.01 24.20
CA PRO A 11 21.59 32.38 24.58
C PRO A 11 20.84 31.12 25.03
N ASN A 12 20.10 31.22 26.14
CA ASN A 12 19.24 30.19 26.74
C ASN A 12 19.88 29.17 27.70
N GLN A 13 21.15 29.29 28.09
CA GLN A 13 21.73 28.42 29.14
C GLN A 13 20.94 28.46 30.45
N ILE A 14 20.54 29.66 30.90
CA ILE A 14 19.73 29.82 32.12
C ILE A 14 18.33 29.18 32.00
N ARG A 15 17.82 28.96 30.78
CA ARG A 15 16.55 28.25 30.56
C ARG A 15 16.72 26.77 30.85
N GLN A 16 17.73 26.13 30.27
CA GLN A 16 18.00 24.70 30.46
C GLN A 16 18.29 24.40 31.93
N GLU A 17 19.18 25.18 32.55
CA GLU A 17 19.50 25.00 33.97
C GLU A 17 18.30 25.37 34.86
N GLY A 18 17.46 26.32 34.44
CA GLY A 18 16.25 26.69 35.17
C GLY A 18 15.15 25.63 35.16
N GLU A 19 15.06 24.81 34.11
CA GLU A 19 14.08 23.72 33.98
C GLU A 19 14.35 22.58 34.98
N ASP A 20 15.62 22.39 35.37
CA ASP A 20 16.03 21.41 36.38
C ASP A 20 15.71 21.82 37.82
N ILE A 21 15.17 23.03 38.05
CA ILE A 21 14.83 23.50 39.39
C ILE A 21 13.51 22.87 39.86
N VAL A 22 13.65 22.02 40.86
CA VAL A 22 12.56 21.44 41.66
C VAL A 22 12.42 22.24 42.94
N ILE A 23 11.30 22.95 43.08
CA ILE A 23 10.96 23.71 44.30
C ILE A 23 9.84 23.02 45.08
N ALA A 24 9.98 22.98 46.41
CA ALA A 24 9.02 22.38 47.32
C ALA A 24 8.69 23.34 48.46
N PHE A 25 7.45 23.27 48.95
CA PHE A 25 6.98 24.03 50.11
C PHE A 25 6.38 23.11 51.17
N GLU A 26 6.88 23.24 52.40
CA GLU A 26 6.40 22.51 53.55
C GLU A 26 5.93 23.48 54.63
N ARG A 27 4.70 23.32 55.10
CA ARG A 27 4.18 24.12 56.22
C ARG A 27 4.68 23.53 57.55
N THR A 28 5.53 24.26 58.25
CA THR A 28 6.14 23.84 59.53
C THR A 28 5.31 24.26 60.75
N GLY A 29 4.34 25.16 60.58
CA GLY A 29 3.43 25.62 61.63
C GLY A 29 2.20 26.37 61.08
N SER A 30 1.29 26.81 61.96
CA SER A 30 0.09 27.56 61.54
C SER A 30 0.39 28.96 60.98
N THR A 31 1.58 29.50 61.26
CA THR A 31 2.03 30.81 60.74
C THR A 31 3.43 30.77 60.12
N THR A 32 4.03 29.59 59.96
CA THR A 32 5.39 29.40 59.44
C THR A 32 5.47 28.27 58.42
N GLY A 33 6.41 28.36 57.48
CA GLY A 33 6.66 27.35 56.45
C GLY A 33 8.11 27.36 55.99
N SER A 34 8.47 26.44 55.10
CA SER A 34 9.81 26.31 54.56
C SER A 34 9.74 26.02 53.07
N VAL A 35 10.53 26.74 52.28
CA VAL A 35 10.69 26.55 50.84
C VAL A 35 12.07 25.99 50.58
N THR A 36 12.17 24.94 49.78
CA THR A 36 13.43 24.27 49.43
C THR A 36 13.53 24.07 47.93
N TRP A 37 14.74 24.08 47.38
CA TRP A 37 15.01 23.81 45.97
C TRP A 37 16.38 23.14 45.76
N ASN A 38 16.61 22.50 44.62
CA ASN A 38 17.94 22.01 44.22
C ASN A 38 18.74 23.07 43.45
N ILE A 39 20.07 22.95 43.45
CA ILE A 39 20.94 23.66 42.50
C ILE A 39 20.95 22.85 41.20
N PRO A 40 20.65 23.46 40.04
CA PRO A 40 20.63 22.74 38.79
C PRO A 40 22.04 22.32 38.37
N SER A 41 22.15 21.29 37.53
CA SER A 41 23.42 20.88 36.94
C SER A 41 23.87 21.89 35.87
N PRO A 42 25.18 22.07 35.63
CA PRO A 42 25.64 22.89 34.51
C PRO A 42 25.14 22.35 33.17
N ALA A 43 24.71 23.24 32.27
CA ALA A 43 24.33 22.85 30.91
C ALA A 43 25.48 22.15 30.16
N HIS A 44 25.16 21.35 29.13
CA HIS A 44 26.16 20.58 28.39
C HIS A 44 27.28 21.49 27.83
N GLY A 45 28.53 21.13 28.10
CA GLY A 45 29.71 21.94 27.74
C GLY A 45 30.11 22.99 28.80
N CYS A 46 29.33 23.15 29.87
CA CYS A 46 29.66 23.97 31.04
C CYS A 46 30.12 23.10 32.23
N ASN A 47 30.90 23.70 33.11
CA ASN A 47 31.25 23.24 34.45
C ASN A 47 30.65 24.21 35.49
N VAL A 48 30.84 23.92 36.78
CA VAL A 48 30.29 24.73 37.87
C VAL A 48 30.78 26.20 37.83
N ASP A 49 31.99 26.44 37.30
CA ASP A 49 32.61 27.77 37.26
C ASP A 49 32.05 28.65 36.13
N ASN A 50 31.51 28.06 35.05
CA ASN A 50 30.90 28.78 33.91
C ASN A 50 29.41 28.47 33.72
N GLN A 51 28.78 27.86 34.72
CA GLN A 51 27.33 27.66 34.80
C GLN A 51 26.58 29.00 34.78
N ALA A 52 25.48 29.07 34.02
CA ALA A 52 24.67 30.29 33.89
C ALA A 52 23.89 30.62 35.17
N TYR A 53 23.38 29.61 35.88
CA TYR A 53 22.71 29.73 37.17
C TYR A 53 23.61 30.47 38.16
N ASN A 54 23.10 31.59 38.64
CA ASN A 54 23.77 32.48 39.56
C ASN A 54 22.86 32.88 40.73
N GLY A 55 21.82 32.08 40.97
CA GLY A 55 20.88 32.26 42.06
C GLY A 55 19.42 32.10 41.63
N ILE A 56 18.50 32.51 42.50
CA ILE A 56 17.06 32.30 42.31
C ILE A 56 16.23 33.43 42.93
N VAL A 57 15.11 33.76 42.30
CA VAL A 57 14.04 34.60 42.87
C VAL A 57 12.82 33.75 43.17
N VAL A 58 12.33 33.81 44.40
CA VAL A 58 11.21 33.02 44.90
C VAL A 58 10.02 33.94 45.15
N VAL A 59 8.89 33.60 44.54
CA VAL A 59 7.67 34.41 44.55
C VAL A 59 6.54 33.60 45.20
N LEU A 60 5.76 34.25 46.06
CA LEU A 60 4.64 33.66 46.79
C LEU A 60 3.35 34.43 46.53
N ASN A 61 2.26 33.68 46.36
CA ASN A 61 0.93 34.23 46.16
C ASN A 61 -0.13 33.36 46.86
N THR A 62 -1.31 33.93 47.13
CA THR A 62 -2.47 33.20 47.67
C THR A 62 -3.41 32.69 46.59
N VAL A 63 -3.13 33.05 45.33
CA VAL A 63 -3.72 32.47 44.12
C VAL A 63 -2.62 31.90 43.22
N ALA A 64 -2.95 30.97 42.34
CA ALA A 64 -1.99 30.43 41.36
C ALA A 64 -1.35 31.57 40.54
N ASN A 65 -0.02 31.56 40.46
CA ASN A 65 0.76 32.56 39.74
C ASN A 65 0.44 32.53 38.25
N LYS A 66 0.28 33.72 37.67
CA LYS A 66 0.10 33.94 36.24
C LYS A 66 1.39 34.44 35.62
N VAL A 67 1.41 34.56 34.30
CA VAL A 67 2.56 35.09 33.56
C VAL A 67 2.96 36.48 34.07
N ASP A 68 1.99 37.31 34.45
CA ASP A 68 2.22 38.66 34.98
C ASP A 68 2.86 38.68 36.38
N ASN A 69 2.93 37.55 37.08
CA ASN A 69 3.55 37.43 38.41
C ASN A 69 5.01 36.93 38.32
N ARG A 70 5.62 36.96 37.13
CA ARG A 70 6.99 36.45 36.88
C ARG A 70 8.02 37.59 36.89
N PRO A 71 9.25 37.34 37.36
CA PRO A 71 10.36 38.28 37.26
C PRO A 71 10.64 38.74 35.83
N VAL A 72 11.05 40.00 35.68
CA VAL A 72 11.37 40.63 34.40
C VAL A 72 12.88 40.80 34.27
N ASP A 73 13.43 40.35 33.14
CA ASP A 73 14.87 40.43 32.86
C ASP A 73 15.44 41.84 33.07
N GLY A 74 16.61 41.91 33.68
CA GLY A 74 17.31 43.15 34.01
C GLY A 74 16.77 43.91 35.23
N THR A 75 15.69 43.43 35.86
CA THR A 75 15.16 44.00 37.12
C THR A 75 15.73 43.22 38.31
N VAL A 76 16.23 43.92 39.32
CA VAL A 76 16.71 43.32 40.58
C VAL A 76 15.65 43.48 41.65
N TYR A 77 15.24 42.38 42.26
CA TYR A 77 14.21 42.32 43.31
C TYR A 77 14.81 42.15 44.71
N THR A 78 14.14 42.71 45.71
CA THR A 78 14.45 42.55 47.13
C THR A 78 13.46 41.56 47.76
N GLY A 79 13.97 40.47 48.35
CA GLY A 79 13.13 39.48 49.01
C GLY A 79 12.90 39.76 50.51
N ASP A 80 11.70 39.45 51.01
CA ASP A 80 11.39 39.42 52.45
C ASP A 80 10.64 38.11 52.81
N PRO A 81 11.17 37.26 53.70
CA PRO A 81 10.55 35.96 54.06
C PRO A 81 9.26 36.06 54.90
N THR A 82 8.55 37.19 54.84
CA THR A 82 7.27 37.42 55.49
C THR A 82 6.12 37.31 54.48
N ALA A 83 5.24 36.32 54.64
CA ALA A 83 4.13 36.05 53.73
C ALA A 83 2.86 36.88 54.00
N ASP A 84 2.87 37.69 55.06
CA ASP A 84 1.80 38.63 55.38
C ASP A 84 2.01 39.92 54.58
N ALA A 85 1.09 40.23 53.66
CA ALA A 85 1.22 41.37 52.76
C ALA A 85 1.27 42.74 53.47
N ASP A 86 0.69 42.87 54.67
CA ASP A 86 0.72 44.11 55.44
C ASP A 86 2.06 44.31 56.18
N LEU A 87 2.80 43.22 56.39
CA LEU A 87 4.09 43.21 57.08
C LEU A 87 5.28 42.97 56.15
N HIS A 88 5.02 42.61 54.89
CA HIS A 88 6.03 42.38 53.87
C HIS A 88 6.70 43.70 53.44
N THR A 89 8.03 43.73 53.53
CA THR A 89 8.86 44.89 53.19
C THR A 89 9.70 44.71 51.92
N GLY A 90 9.63 43.51 51.30
CA GLY A 90 10.24 43.20 50.02
C GLY A 90 9.41 43.71 48.83
N ASP A 91 9.90 43.42 47.63
CA ASP A 91 9.24 43.81 46.39
C ASP A 91 8.03 42.91 46.09
N SER A 92 7.09 43.41 45.29
CA SER A 92 5.98 42.64 44.74
C SER A 92 5.98 42.68 43.21
N ILE A 93 5.59 41.58 42.59
CA ILE A 93 5.40 41.45 41.15
C ILE A 93 3.89 41.30 40.90
N ASP A 94 3.29 42.42 40.49
CA ASP A 94 1.83 42.58 40.50
C ASP A 94 1.26 42.27 41.90
N VAL A 95 0.49 41.19 42.07
CA VAL A 95 -0.09 40.80 43.37
C VAL A 95 0.74 39.76 44.16
N ALA A 96 1.85 39.28 43.60
CA ALA A 96 2.67 38.25 44.21
C ALA A 96 3.86 38.86 44.98
N LEU A 97 4.17 38.31 46.15
CA LEU A 97 5.23 38.80 47.04
C LEU A 97 6.56 38.12 46.71
N VAL A 98 7.65 38.88 46.59
CA VAL A 98 9.00 38.32 46.45
C VAL A 98 9.51 37.93 47.83
N ILE A 99 9.40 36.64 48.17
CA ILE A 99 9.75 36.15 49.50
C ILE A 99 11.24 35.83 49.66
N GLY A 100 11.95 35.65 48.55
CA GLY A 100 13.40 35.46 48.54
C GLY A 100 13.99 35.91 47.21
N ALA A 101 15.14 36.57 47.27
CA ALA A 101 15.92 36.94 46.09
C ALA A 101 17.40 36.73 46.41
N PHE A 102 17.99 35.74 45.78
CA PHE A 102 19.35 35.29 46.01
C PHE A 102 20.13 35.51 44.72
N TYR A 103 20.94 36.55 44.64
CA TYR A 103 21.84 36.83 43.52
C TYR A 103 23.27 36.54 43.94
N ASP A 104 24.09 36.05 43.00
CA ASP A 104 25.47 35.62 43.25
C ASP A 104 25.57 34.52 44.34
N ASP A 105 24.50 33.76 44.55
CA ASP A 105 24.41 32.70 45.55
C ASP A 105 24.01 31.38 44.90
N LYS A 106 25.01 30.54 44.66
CA LYS A 106 24.85 29.20 44.07
C LYS A 106 24.73 28.08 45.11
N THR A 107 24.52 28.42 46.38
CA THR A 107 24.64 27.47 47.49
C THR A 107 23.41 27.40 48.37
N THR A 108 22.65 28.49 48.49
CA THR A 108 21.42 28.47 49.26
C THR A 108 20.36 27.66 48.53
N VAL A 109 19.73 26.75 49.28
CA VAL A 109 18.72 25.78 48.81
C VAL A 109 17.46 25.77 49.69
N LYS A 110 17.37 26.70 50.66
CA LYS A 110 16.32 26.73 51.67
C LYS A 110 16.02 28.15 52.16
N LEU A 111 14.73 28.44 52.35
CA LEU A 111 14.20 29.66 52.93
C LEU A 111 13.06 29.35 53.91
N ASP A 112 13.18 29.81 55.17
CA ASP A 112 12.11 29.68 56.15
C ASP A 112 11.21 30.93 56.16
N LEU A 113 9.89 30.73 56.09
CA LEU A 113 8.87 31.76 55.97
C LEU A 113 8.12 31.98 57.28
N SER A 114 7.70 33.23 57.51
CA SER A 114 6.83 33.63 58.62
C SER A 114 5.62 34.44 58.12
N GLY A 115 4.64 34.72 58.98
CA GLY A 115 3.47 35.51 58.60
C GLY A 115 2.44 34.78 57.73
N LEU A 116 2.46 33.44 57.67
CA LEU A 116 1.42 32.69 56.98
C LEU A 116 0.09 32.81 57.73
N ILE A 117 -1.01 32.93 56.99
CA ILE A 117 -2.36 32.91 57.54
C ILE A 117 -2.82 31.44 57.65
N PRO A 118 -3.39 31.00 58.80
CA PRO A 118 -3.94 29.66 58.93
C PRO A 118 -4.99 29.35 57.83
N ASP A 119 -5.04 28.09 57.39
CA ASP A 119 -6.01 27.58 56.40
C ASP A 119 -6.05 28.33 55.04
N THR A 120 -4.99 29.09 54.73
CA THR A 120 -4.81 29.77 53.43
C THR A 120 -3.85 28.98 52.55
N ALA A 121 -4.23 28.79 51.29
CA ALA A 121 -3.39 28.17 50.27
C ALA A 121 -2.31 29.15 49.80
N TYR A 122 -1.09 28.65 49.64
CA TYR A 122 0.04 29.42 49.14
C TYR A 122 0.65 28.73 47.93
N PHE A 123 0.88 29.53 46.90
CA PHE A 123 1.37 29.13 45.58
C PHE A 123 2.75 29.75 45.42
N ILE A 124 3.78 28.93 45.32
CA ILE A 124 5.17 29.38 45.34
C ILE A 124 5.85 28.96 44.04
N THR A 125 6.55 29.90 43.40
CA THR A 125 7.36 29.65 42.21
C THR A 125 8.79 30.15 42.42
N GLY A 126 9.76 29.45 41.84
CA GLY A 126 11.18 29.77 41.89
C GLY A 126 11.72 30.01 40.48
N HIS A 127 12.43 31.11 40.27
CA HIS A 127 12.92 31.54 38.98
C HIS A 127 14.45 31.65 39.01
N ALA A 128 15.14 30.77 38.29
CA ALA A 128 16.59 30.83 38.12
C ALA A 128 17.00 32.18 37.54
N VAL A 129 18.14 32.72 37.99
CA VAL A 129 18.70 33.96 37.45
C VAL A 129 20.18 33.80 37.11
N ASP A 130 20.62 34.41 36.01
CA ASP A 130 22.04 34.45 35.65
C ASP A 130 22.77 35.72 36.14
N ASN A 131 24.08 35.80 35.86
CA ASN A 131 24.93 36.91 36.28
C ASN A 131 24.61 38.27 35.61
N VAL A 132 23.78 38.28 34.56
CA VAL A 132 23.30 39.49 33.89
C VAL A 132 21.82 39.76 34.19
N HIS A 133 21.25 39.06 35.17
CA HIS A 133 19.86 39.17 35.62
C HIS A 133 18.83 38.81 34.54
N ARG A 134 19.14 37.83 33.69
CA ARG A 134 18.12 37.13 32.87
C ARG A 134 17.49 36.02 33.70
N TYR A 135 16.17 35.95 33.70
CA TYR A 135 15.43 34.97 34.50
C TYR A 135 14.91 33.83 33.63
N HIS A 136 14.91 32.62 34.18
CA HIS A 136 14.03 31.57 33.67
C HIS A 136 12.59 31.88 34.11
N GLN A 137 11.87 32.62 33.26
CA GLN A 137 10.55 33.15 33.59
C GLN A 137 9.50 32.07 33.85
N GLN A 138 9.62 30.89 33.23
CA GLN A 138 8.70 29.77 33.48
C GLN A 138 8.86 29.21 34.90
N GLY A 139 10.11 29.01 35.34
CA GLY A 139 10.46 28.66 36.71
C GLY A 139 9.94 27.31 37.20
N GLY A 140 10.39 26.90 38.38
CA GLY A 140 9.84 25.77 39.12
C GLY A 140 8.62 26.20 39.94
N SER A 141 7.66 25.30 40.16
CA SER A 141 6.45 25.58 40.93
C SER A 141 6.16 24.47 41.94
N THR A 142 5.67 24.83 43.14
CA THR A 142 5.26 23.86 44.17
C THR A 142 3.91 23.19 43.87
N TYR A 143 3.29 23.55 42.75
CA TYR A 143 1.98 23.10 42.31
C TYR A 143 1.92 23.08 40.78
N ALA A 144 1.01 22.27 40.23
CA ALA A 144 0.78 22.23 38.79
C ALA A 144 0.15 23.56 38.32
N LEU A 145 0.85 24.30 37.46
CA LEU A 145 0.32 25.52 36.85
C LEU A 145 -0.80 25.15 35.85
N PRO A 146 -2.00 25.76 35.95
CA PRO A 146 -3.01 25.64 34.89
C PRO A 146 -2.55 26.48 33.68
N TYR A 147 -1.77 25.88 32.78
CA TYR A 147 -1.32 26.57 31.58
C TYR A 147 -2.50 26.85 30.63
N LEU A 148 -2.66 28.12 30.24
CA LEU A 148 -3.59 28.58 29.22
C LEU A 148 -3.06 28.22 27.82
N TYR A 149 -3.25 26.97 27.40
CA TYR A 149 -3.25 26.61 25.98
C TYR A 149 -4.68 26.25 25.58
N THR A 150 -5.24 26.95 24.59
CA THR A 150 -6.61 26.75 24.10
C THR A 150 -6.81 25.53 23.22
N GLU A 151 -5.81 24.67 23.02
CA GLU A 151 -5.97 23.36 22.41
C GLU A 151 -4.93 22.41 23.05
N PRO A 152 -5.34 21.27 23.62
CA PRO A 152 -4.39 20.29 24.12
C PRO A 152 -3.75 19.61 22.92
N VAL A 153 -2.52 19.99 22.57
CA VAL A 153 -1.66 19.03 21.89
C VAL A 153 -1.37 17.99 22.96
N ALA A 154 -1.92 16.78 22.79
CA ALA A 154 -1.58 15.69 23.69
C ALA A 154 -0.06 15.54 23.63
N ASP A 155 0.62 15.76 24.77
CA ASP A 155 1.99 15.32 24.92
C ASP A 155 1.98 13.83 24.61
N LEU A 156 2.53 13.46 23.46
CA LEU A 156 2.91 12.09 23.18
C LEU A 156 4.06 11.82 24.14
N GLY A 157 3.72 11.30 25.32
CA GLY A 157 4.73 10.77 26.22
C GLY A 157 5.55 9.74 25.46
N GLY A 158 6.77 10.12 25.08
CA GLY A 158 7.76 9.17 24.62
C GLY A 158 7.98 8.18 25.75
N TYR A 159 7.84 6.89 25.45
CA TYR A 159 8.29 5.85 26.36
C TYR A 159 9.40 5.08 25.65
N HIS A 160 10.42 4.74 26.41
CA HIS A 160 11.58 3.98 25.97
C HIS A 160 11.54 2.69 26.78
N GLU A 161 11.58 1.54 26.13
CA GLU A 161 11.65 0.25 26.84
C GLU A 161 13.12 -0.18 26.94
N VAL A 162 13.70 -0.10 28.13
CA VAL A 162 15.04 -0.63 28.39
C VAL A 162 14.88 -2.12 28.72
N CYS A 163 15.31 -2.99 27.80
CA CYS A 163 15.24 -4.44 27.97
C CYS A 163 16.57 -5.02 28.45
N TRP A 164 16.56 -5.79 29.54
CA TRP A 164 17.70 -6.60 29.97
C TRP A 164 17.47 -8.08 29.65
N SER A 165 18.54 -8.81 29.33
CA SER A 165 18.49 -10.23 28.96
C SER A 165 18.15 -11.19 30.13
N SER A 166 17.79 -10.67 31.30
CA SER A 166 17.40 -11.47 32.47
C SER A 166 16.33 -10.75 33.31
N THR A 167 15.53 -11.50 34.07
CA THR A 167 14.54 -10.95 35.01
C THR A 167 15.23 -10.16 36.13
N LYS A 168 15.36 -8.85 35.96
CA LYS A 168 15.83 -7.89 36.97
C LYS A 168 14.69 -6.98 37.39
N ALA A 169 14.58 -6.72 38.68
CA ALA A 169 13.66 -5.72 39.20
C ALA A 169 14.32 -4.33 39.21
N LEU A 170 13.53 -3.26 39.12
CA LEU A 170 14.06 -1.88 39.20
C LEU A 170 14.82 -1.59 40.51
N THR A 171 14.50 -2.31 41.58
CA THR A 171 15.17 -2.20 42.88
C THR A 171 16.48 -2.99 42.97
N ASP A 172 16.79 -3.83 41.98
CA ASP A 172 18.02 -4.62 42.00
C ASP A 172 19.22 -3.68 41.80
N SER A 173 20.32 -3.99 42.48
CA SER A 173 21.56 -3.22 42.30
C SER A 173 22.18 -3.47 40.92
N THR A 174 22.68 -2.42 40.29
CA THR A 174 23.42 -2.48 39.02
C THR A 174 24.82 -3.07 39.20
N GLY A 175 25.38 -3.01 40.41
CA GLY A 175 26.77 -3.35 40.69
C GLY A 175 27.79 -2.27 40.28
N LEU A 176 27.33 -1.11 39.82
CA LEU A 176 28.18 0.04 39.49
C LEU A 176 28.76 0.66 40.78
N SER A 177 30.01 1.12 40.71
CA SER A 177 30.67 1.82 41.83
C SER A 177 30.25 3.28 41.90
N SER A 178 29.86 3.76 43.08
CA SER A 178 29.47 5.16 43.35
C SER A 178 30.58 6.21 43.21
N THR A 179 31.75 5.83 42.70
CA THR A 179 32.93 6.72 42.61
C THR A 179 33.52 6.74 41.20
N THR A 180 32.78 6.19 40.25
CA THR A 180 33.24 5.96 38.88
C THR A 180 32.14 6.37 37.94
N SER A 181 32.46 7.18 36.93
CA SER A 181 31.55 7.47 35.84
C SER A 181 31.67 6.38 34.78
N TYR A 182 30.54 5.99 34.21
CA TYR A 182 30.42 4.94 33.20
C TYR A 182 29.84 5.54 31.93
N THR A 183 30.42 5.20 30.79
CA THR A 183 29.91 5.58 29.47
C THR A 183 29.09 4.42 28.90
N PHE A 184 27.91 4.74 28.41
CA PHE A 184 26.96 3.83 27.80
C PHE A 184 26.79 4.21 26.34
N ASP A 185 27.06 3.26 25.45
CA ASP A 185 26.80 3.40 24.02
C ASP A 185 25.31 3.09 23.79
N LEU A 186 24.57 4.07 23.27
CA LEU A 186 23.13 4.00 23.09
C LEU A 186 22.78 4.35 21.66
N GLN A 187 21.92 3.55 21.03
CA GLN A 187 21.37 3.88 19.73
C GLN A 187 19.98 4.50 19.90
N ILE A 188 19.82 5.76 19.52
CA ILE A 188 18.55 6.51 19.55
C ILE A 188 18.22 6.89 18.11
N ASP A 189 17.04 6.51 17.61
CA ASP A 189 16.60 6.76 16.24
C ASP A 189 17.65 6.40 15.18
N THR A 190 18.30 5.24 15.35
CA THR A 190 19.39 4.70 14.50
C THR A 190 20.74 5.43 14.58
N THR A 191 20.87 6.46 15.43
CA THR A 191 22.12 7.19 15.68
C THR A 191 22.77 6.74 16.98
N ASP A 192 24.09 6.53 16.94
CA ASP A 192 24.86 6.14 18.14
C ASP A 192 25.24 7.38 18.97
N HIS A 193 25.01 7.28 20.29
CA HIS A 193 25.32 8.30 21.28
C HIS A 193 26.10 7.70 22.44
N ASP A 194 27.13 8.42 22.90
CA ASP A 194 27.88 8.09 24.09
C ASP A 194 27.35 8.90 25.28
N ILE A 195 26.65 8.24 26.20
CA ILE A 195 26.12 8.90 27.40
C ILE A 195 26.96 8.54 28.62
N THR A 196 27.43 9.56 29.35
CA THR A 196 28.20 9.34 30.58
C THR A 196 27.33 9.59 31.81
N ILE A 197 27.30 8.62 32.72
CA ILE A 197 26.53 8.65 33.98
C ILE A 197 27.47 8.39 35.15
N ASP A 198 27.33 9.15 36.25
CA ASP A 198 28.04 8.82 37.50
C ASP A 198 27.42 7.57 38.13
N GLY A 199 28.25 6.59 38.51
CA GLY A 199 27.79 5.41 39.23
C GLY A 199 27.13 5.72 40.56
N ALA A 200 27.33 6.93 41.13
CA ALA A 200 26.57 7.40 42.29
C ALA A 200 25.07 7.57 42.00
N ASP A 201 24.72 7.92 40.77
CA ASP A 201 23.35 8.20 40.31
C ASP A 201 22.67 6.96 39.71
N ALA A 202 23.35 5.80 39.73
CA ALA A 202 22.93 4.57 39.04
C ALA A 202 23.09 3.30 39.89
N LEU A 203 22.90 3.40 41.21
CA LEU A 203 23.13 2.28 42.15
C LEU A 203 22.10 1.15 42.04
N THR A 204 20.87 1.48 41.65
CA THR A 204 19.83 0.51 41.27
C THR A 204 19.47 0.63 39.80
N PHE A 205 18.87 -0.41 39.22
CA PHE A 205 18.43 -0.35 37.81
C PHE A 205 17.39 0.75 37.58
N GLY A 206 16.55 1.08 38.57
CA GLY A 206 15.64 2.23 38.52
C GLY A 206 16.36 3.57 38.49
N ASP A 207 17.42 3.72 39.28
CA ASP A 207 18.24 4.95 39.28
C ASP A 207 18.98 5.10 37.95
N LEU A 208 19.55 4.00 37.42
CA LEU A 208 20.22 3.99 36.13
C LEU A 208 19.28 4.38 34.98
N VAL A 209 18.05 3.86 34.96
CA VAL A 209 17.04 4.26 33.96
C VAL A 209 16.72 5.75 34.06
N THR A 210 16.62 6.28 35.28
CA THR A 210 16.35 7.70 35.51
C THR A 210 17.52 8.56 34.99
N ALA A 211 18.75 8.21 35.36
CA ALA A 211 19.96 8.91 34.92
C ALA A 211 20.15 8.86 33.39
N LEU A 212 19.84 7.73 32.74
CA LEU A 212 19.84 7.61 31.28
C LEU A 212 18.81 8.54 30.64
N ASN A 213 17.58 8.55 31.14
CA ASN A 213 16.52 9.42 30.62
C ASN A 213 16.86 10.90 30.80
N ASP A 214 17.42 11.30 31.94
CA ASP A 214 17.81 12.68 32.20
C ASP A 214 18.96 13.12 31.28
N ALA A 215 19.93 12.24 31.02
CA ALA A 215 20.99 12.52 30.06
C ALA A 215 20.47 12.59 28.61
N ILE A 216 19.48 11.76 28.23
CA ILE A 216 18.86 11.78 26.91
C ILE A 216 18.12 13.11 26.65
N LYS A 217 17.44 13.66 27.67
CA LYS A 217 16.76 14.98 27.55
C LYS A 217 17.72 16.12 27.18
N LEU A 218 19.01 15.97 27.50
CA LEU A 218 20.04 16.97 27.24
C LEU A 218 20.74 16.81 25.89
N LEU A 219 20.37 15.79 25.09
CA LEU A 219 21.01 15.49 23.80
C LEU A 219 20.62 16.45 22.67
N GLU A 220 19.59 17.28 22.83
CA GLU A 220 19.18 18.25 21.80
C GLU A 220 19.42 19.72 22.21
N ASN A 221 20.19 20.43 21.38
CA ASN A 221 20.08 21.89 21.27
C ASN A 221 20.20 22.33 19.80
N PRO A 222 19.23 21.99 18.94
CA PRO A 222 19.21 22.54 17.58
C PRO A 222 18.98 24.05 17.65
N PHE A 223 19.73 24.80 16.82
CA PHE A 223 19.69 26.25 16.73
C PHE A 223 18.25 26.77 16.56
N GLN A 224 17.79 27.60 17.50
CA GLN A 224 16.57 28.41 17.31
C GLN A 224 16.92 29.81 16.78
N SER A 225 17.30 29.88 15.51
CA SER A 225 16.94 31.02 14.67
C SER A 225 15.91 30.53 13.68
N THR A 226 14.82 31.26 13.47
CA THR A 226 13.83 30.88 12.45
C THR A 226 14.34 31.05 11.01
N THR A 227 15.58 31.53 10.82
CA THR A 227 16.31 31.50 9.54
C THR A 227 17.79 31.82 9.79
N ALA A 228 18.69 30.93 9.38
CA ALA A 228 20.13 31.20 9.44
C ALA A 228 20.53 32.18 8.31
N PRO A 229 21.70 32.84 8.42
CA PRO A 229 22.23 33.65 7.32
C PRO A 229 22.35 32.79 6.06
N ASN A 230 21.85 33.31 4.94
CA ASN A 230 21.80 32.63 3.64
C ASN A 230 20.88 31.39 3.59
N THR A 231 19.98 31.16 4.54
CA THR A 231 18.96 30.11 4.38
C THR A 231 18.18 30.36 3.10
N GLY A 232 18.04 29.31 2.28
CA GLY A 232 17.44 29.37 0.96
C GLY A 232 18.42 29.70 -0.18
N ALA A 233 19.68 30.05 0.12
CA ALA A 233 20.69 30.29 -0.89
C ALA A 233 21.19 28.98 -1.51
N TYR A 234 21.45 29.05 -2.81
CA TYR A 234 21.90 27.91 -3.60
C TYR A 234 23.42 27.86 -3.69
N TRP A 235 23.97 26.66 -3.57
CA TRP A 235 25.37 26.36 -3.83
C TRP A 235 25.46 25.27 -4.89
N TYR A 236 26.17 25.54 -6.00
CA TYR A 236 26.42 24.55 -7.04
C TYR A 236 27.85 24.03 -6.94
N ASP A 237 28.00 22.75 -6.62
CA ASP A 237 29.29 22.07 -6.66
C ASP A 237 29.60 21.64 -8.10
N SER A 238 30.39 22.45 -8.78
CA SER A 238 30.82 22.18 -10.16
C SER A 238 31.66 20.90 -10.32
N THR A 239 32.28 20.39 -9.25
CA THR A 239 33.10 19.17 -9.29
C THR A 239 32.24 17.93 -9.19
N ALA A 240 31.27 17.93 -8.28
CA ALA A 240 30.31 16.83 -8.12
C ALA A 240 29.13 16.90 -9.11
N GLY A 241 28.90 18.08 -9.73
CA GLY A 241 27.75 18.32 -10.60
C GLY A 241 26.42 18.41 -9.85
N LYS A 242 26.45 18.75 -8.56
CA LYS A 242 25.28 18.74 -7.65
C LYS A 242 24.89 20.15 -7.23
N LEU A 243 23.60 20.36 -7.02
CA LEU A 243 23.04 21.59 -6.46
C LEU A 243 22.61 21.33 -5.01
N PHE A 244 22.90 22.29 -4.14
CA PHE A 244 22.49 22.25 -2.75
C PHE A 244 21.79 23.56 -2.38
N GLN A 245 20.85 23.48 -1.44
CA GLN A 245 20.27 24.63 -0.76
C GLN A 245 20.68 24.59 0.71
N TRP A 246 21.13 25.73 1.22
CA TRP A 246 21.41 25.88 2.63
C TRP A 246 20.09 26.01 3.39
N ASP A 247 19.74 25.03 4.23
CA ASP A 247 18.54 25.07 5.08
C ASP A 247 18.77 25.88 6.37
N GLY A 248 20.04 26.13 6.70
CA GLY A 248 20.47 26.84 7.89
C GLY A 248 21.38 26.03 8.81
N ASP A 249 21.48 24.72 8.56
CA ASP A 249 22.29 23.77 9.30
C ASP A 249 23.14 22.91 8.36
N SER A 250 22.56 22.49 7.23
CA SER A 250 23.18 21.58 6.27
C SER A 250 22.95 22.00 4.81
N HIS A 251 23.77 21.44 3.91
CA HIS A 251 23.55 21.53 2.47
C HIS A 251 22.60 20.42 2.04
N VAL A 252 21.33 20.77 1.88
CA VAL A 252 20.30 19.84 1.37
C VAL A 252 20.44 19.73 -0.14
N GLU A 253 20.68 18.52 -0.65
CA GLU A 253 20.80 18.28 -2.09
C GLU A 253 19.47 18.53 -2.79
N ILE A 254 19.51 19.31 -3.87
CA ILE A 254 18.37 19.57 -4.75
C ILE A 254 18.68 19.00 -6.13
N ALA A 255 17.70 18.30 -6.70
CA ALA A 255 17.78 17.81 -8.07
C ALA A 255 17.97 18.97 -9.05
N VAL A 256 18.98 18.88 -9.92
CA VAL A 256 19.29 19.88 -10.94
C VAL A 256 19.51 19.19 -12.28
N ILE A 257 18.86 19.68 -13.32
CA ILE A 257 19.09 19.24 -14.70
C ILE A 257 20.38 19.91 -15.18
N LYS A 258 21.31 19.15 -15.76
CA LYS A 258 22.59 19.67 -16.24
C LYS A 258 22.73 19.42 -17.73
N GLU A 259 22.34 20.42 -18.52
CA GLU A 259 22.32 20.31 -19.97
C GLU A 259 22.79 21.62 -20.63
N LEU A 260 23.23 21.53 -21.89
CA LEU A 260 23.63 22.67 -22.71
C LEU A 260 22.43 23.42 -23.31
N THR A 261 21.27 22.76 -23.36
CA THR A 261 20.04 23.26 -23.99
C THR A 261 18.92 23.31 -22.98
N ASN A 262 17.93 24.18 -23.26
CA ASN A 262 16.75 24.32 -22.43
C ASN A 262 16.02 22.96 -22.26
N PRO A 263 15.83 22.46 -21.03
CA PRO A 263 15.19 21.16 -20.77
C PRO A 263 13.70 21.11 -21.17
N THR A 264 13.03 22.26 -21.35
CA THR A 264 11.66 22.30 -21.87
C THR A 264 11.59 22.30 -23.40
N ALA A 265 12.75 22.35 -24.08
CA ALA A 265 12.85 22.29 -25.53
C ALA A 265 13.08 20.84 -26.00
N VAL A 266 12.07 19.99 -25.82
CA VAL A 266 12.02 18.64 -26.42
C VAL A 266 11.95 18.78 -27.94
N LEU A 267 12.94 18.21 -28.65
CA LEU A 267 12.97 18.24 -30.11
C LEU A 267 11.88 17.32 -30.70
N SER A 268 11.52 17.56 -31.97
CA SER A 268 10.72 16.58 -32.72
C SER A 268 11.48 15.25 -32.78
N ASP A 269 10.76 14.14 -32.66
CA ASP A 269 11.25 12.75 -32.69
C ASP A 269 11.93 12.23 -31.41
N GLU A 270 11.81 12.93 -30.27
CA GLU A 270 12.20 12.39 -28.96
C GLU A 270 11.15 11.41 -28.39
N TYR A 271 11.62 10.47 -27.56
CA TYR A 271 10.82 9.44 -26.90
C TYR A 271 10.81 9.62 -25.38
N TRP A 272 9.68 9.35 -24.76
CA TRP A 272 9.47 9.43 -23.32
C TRP A 272 8.77 8.16 -22.81
N LEU A 273 9.34 7.51 -21.80
CA LEU A 273 8.77 6.39 -21.06
C LEU A 273 8.30 6.88 -19.69
N ASP A 274 7.01 6.72 -19.41
CA ASP A 274 6.42 7.07 -18.12
C ASP A 274 6.61 5.97 -17.06
N ASN A 275 6.26 6.27 -15.80
CA ASN A 275 6.34 5.30 -14.70
C ASN A 275 5.39 4.09 -14.83
N ASN A 276 4.44 4.13 -15.76
CA ASN A 276 3.53 3.03 -16.03
C ASN A 276 4.03 2.15 -17.20
N GLY A 277 5.22 2.43 -17.75
CA GLY A 277 5.79 1.72 -18.89
C GLY A 277 5.21 2.17 -20.25
N VAL A 278 4.50 3.30 -20.31
CA VAL A 278 3.92 3.80 -21.57
C VAL A 278 4.98 4.62 -22.31
N LEU A 279 5.41 4.11 -23.46
CA LEU A 279 6.29 4.83 -24.36
C LEU A 279 5.51 5.81 -25.26
N SER A 280 5.98 7.04 -25.38
CA SER A 280 5.40 8.07 -26.24
C SER A 280 6.46 8.79 -27.08
N LYS A 281 6.09 9.25 -28.28
CA LYS A 281 6.96 9.99 -29.21
C LYS A 281 6.47 11.42 -29.43
N LYS A 282 7.39 12.39 -29.54
CA LYS A 282 7.08 13.79 -29.87
C LYS A 282 6.98 13.99 -31.38
N THR A 283 5.78 14.28 -31.91
CA THR A 283 5.50 14.34 -33.36
C THR A 283 5.33 15.77 -33.91
N GLY A 284 5.96 16.78 -33.30
CA GLY A 284 5.86 18.19 -33.71
C GLY A 284 4.56 18.90 -33.35
N SER A 285 3.59 18.20 -32.74
CA SER A 285 2.43 18.74 -32.02
C SER A 285 2.79 18.97 -30.54
N PRO A 286 2.11 19.85 -29.77
CA PRO A 286 2.34 19.95 -28.33
C PRO A 286 2.09 18.63 -27.57
N ALA A 287 1.32 17.69 -28.11
CA ALA A 287 1.00 16.42 -27.47
C ALA A 287 2.00 15.28 -27.78
N TRP A 288 2.23 14.42 -26.79
CA TRP A 288 2.92 13.14 -26.93
C TRP A 288 2.00 12.10 -27.59
N ALA A 289 2.53 11.35 -28.57
CA ALA A 289 1.80 10.26 -29.22
C ALA A 289 2.26 8.91 -28.67
N ILE A 290 1.35 8.17 -28.03
CA ILE A 290 1.64 6.83 -27.49
C ILE A 290 2.12 5.91 -28.60
N GLN A 291 3.22 5.19 -28.34
CA GLN A 291 3.78 4.18 -29.21
C GLN A 291 3.43 2.81 -28.67
N THR A 292 2.99 1.91 -29.55
CA THR A 292 2.88 0.50 -29.19
C THR A 292 4.26 -0.13 -29.28
N VAL A 293 4.74 -0.69 -28.18
CA VAL A 293 6.06 -1.32 -28.09
C VAL A 293 5.88 -2.83 -28.21
N ARG A 294 6.68 -3.45 -29.09
CA ARG A 294 6.85 -4.90 -29.14
C ARG A 294 7.95 -5.26 -28.13
N GLU A 295 7.67 -6.08 -27.13
CA GLU A 295 8.63 -6.41 -26.08
C GLU A 295 9.10 -7.86 -26.22
N VAL A 296 10.30 -8.07 -26.74
CA VAL A 296 10.88 -9.41 -26.90
C VAL A 296 12.40 -9.35 -27.12
N GLY A 297 13.15 -10.41 -26.78
CA GLY A 297 14.63 -10.44 -26.86
C GLY A 297 15.23 -10.60 -28.27
N TRP A 298 14.42 -10.57 -29.33
CA TRP A 298 14.84 -10.82 -30.71
C TRP A 298 14.07 -9.93 -31.70
N ASP A 299 14.60 -9.73 -32.92
CA ASP A 299 13.97 -8.85 -33.93
C ASP A 299 12.56 -9.36 -34.32
N PRO A 300 11.47 -8.64 -33.99
CA PRO A 300 10.11 -9.11 -34.24
C PRO A 300 9.77 -9.22 -35.73
N GLY A 301 10.49 -8.51 -36.60
CA GLY A 301 10.38 -8.63 -38.06
C GLY A 301 11.16 -9.82 -38.65
N ASN A 302 11.94 -10.53 -37.84
CA ASN A 302 12.71 -11.71 -38.25
C ASN A 302 12.81 -12.77 -37.13
N PRO A 303 11.67 -13.36 -36.71
CA PRO A 303 11.62 -14.38 -35.66
C PRO A 303 12.43 -15.64 -35.99
N SER A 304 12.97 -16.27 -34.96
CA SER A 304 13.60 -17.59 -35.05
C SER A 304 12.55 -18.71 -35.02
N CYS A 305 12.89 -19.94 -35.43
CA CYS A 305 11.97 -21.09 -35.31
C CYS A 305 11.67 -21.50 -33.85
N ALA A 306 12.36 -20.90 -32.88
CA ALA A 306 12.06 -21.04 -31.46
C ALA A 306 11.05 -20.00 -30.98
N ALA A 307 10.65 -19.03 -31.82
CA ALA A 307 9.75 -17.97 -31.44
C ALA A 307 8.30 -18.45 -31.30
N TYR A 308 7.65 -17.96 -30.25
CA TYR A 308 6.23 -18.13 -29.97
C TYR A 308 5.58 -16.76 -29.89
N TRP A 309 4.33 -16.70 -30.30
CA TRP A 309 3.52 -15.50 -30.21
C TRP A 309 2.25 -15.83 -29.45
N ASP A 310 2.05 -15.16 -28.32
CA ASP A 310 0.77 -15.12 -27.62
C ASP A 310 -0.05 -13.95 -28.17
N GLN A 311 -1.14 -14.28 -28.86
CA GLN A 311 -2.07 -13.28 -29.32
C GLN A 311 -2.91 -12.79 -28.14
N THR A 312 -2.45 -11.72 -27.51
CA THR A 312 -3.10 -11.14 -26.34
C THR A 312 -4.52 -10.65 -26.67
N GLY A 313 -5.52 -11.36 -26.14
CA GLY A 313 -6.96 -11.11 -26.38
C GLY A 313 -7.76 -12.41 -26.32
N SER A 314 -9.05 -12.36 -25.93
CA SER A 314 -9.86 -13.58 -25.81
C SER A 314 -10.13 -14.21 -27.18
N PRO A 315 -9.85 -15.52 -27.40
CA PRO A 315 -9.65 -16.58 -26.39
C PRO A 315 -8.19 -17.01 -26.08
N GLY A 316 -7.17 -16.19 -26.31
CA GLY A 316 -5.76 -16.49 -25.97
C GLY A 316 -5.19 -17.61 -26.84
N GLN A 317 -4.80 -17.28 -28.07
CA GLN A 317 -4.31 -18.23 -29.05
C GLN A 317 -2.79 -18.16 -29.17
N MET A 318 -2.10 -19.29 -28.92
CA MET A 318 -0.66 -19.39 -29.12
C MET A 318 -0.30 -19.77 -30.55
N TRP A 319 0.77 -19.17 -31.05
CA TRP A 319 1.34 -19.43 -32.36
C TRP A 319 2.83 -19.77 -32.23
N LYS A 320 3.35 -20.60 -33.14
CA LYS A 320 4.77 -20.91 -33.24
C LYS A 320 5.28 -20.58 -34.64
N TRP A 321 6.43 -19.92 -34.73
CA TRP A 321 7.05 -19.60 -36.00
C TRP A 321 7.67 -20.84 -36.66
N ASP A 322 7.33 -21.11 -37.92
CA ASP A 322 7.88 -22.26 -38.66
C ASP A 322 9.13 -21.94 -39.50
N GLY A 323 9.55 -20.68 -39.50
CA GLY A 323 10.58 -20.12 -40.39
C GLY A 323 10.02 -19.21 -41.49
N SER A 324 8.70 -19.20 -41.69
CA SER A 324 8.03 -18.42 -42.73
C SER A 324 6.66 -17.86 -42.34
N VAL A 325 5.91 -18.54 -41.47
CA VAL A 325 4.57 -18.15 -41.03
C VAL A 325 4.32 -18.58 -39.58
N TRP A 326 3.46 -17.83 -38.89
CA TRP A 326 2.92 -18.22 -37.60
C TRP A 326 1.92 -19.37 -37.77
N CYS A 327 2.23 -20.51 -37.15
CA CYS A 327 1.37 -21.68 -37.13
C CYS A 327 0.61 -21.76 -35.80
N ALA A 328 -0.73 -21.73 -35.85
CA ALA A 328 -1.58 -21.85 -34.66
C ALA A 328 -1.34 -23.18 -33.94
N LYS A 329 -1.26 -23.13 -32.61
CA LYS A 329 -1.11 -24.32 -31.75
C LYS A 329 -2.35 -24.52 -30.89
N PRO A 330 -2.81 -25.77 -30.67
CA PRO A 330 -3.83 -26.04 -29.66
C PRO A 330 -3.38 -25.45 -28.33
N THR A 331 -4.17 -24.53 -27.77
CA THR A 331 -3.81 -23.80 -26.55
C THR A 331 -4.72 -24.24 -25.41
N LEU A 332 -4.13 -24.67 -24.30
CA LEU A 332 -4.81 -25.14 -23.10
C LEU A 332 -4.57 -24.10 -22.00
N ILE A 333 -5.64 -23.45 -21.54
CA ILE A 333 -5.56 -22.41 -20.50
C ILE A 333 -6.19 -22.97 -19.23
N GLN A 334 -5.36 -23.41 -18.29
CA GLN A 334 -5.80 -23.99 -17.02
C GLN A 334 -4.67 -23.98 -16.00
N THR A 335 -5.01 -23.97 -14.71
CA THR A 335 -4.04 -23.89 -13.60
C THR A 335 -3.30 -25.20 -13.34
N LYS A 336 -3.92 -26.32 -13.68
CA LYS A 336 -3.41 -27.68 -13.50
C LYS A 336 -2.82 -28.21 -14.79
N ASP A 337 -1.78 -29.02 -14.69
CA ASP A 337 -1.18 -29.74 -15.83
C ASP A 337 -2.26 -30.52 -16.60
N PRO A 338 -2.51 -30.22 -17.90
CA PRO A 338 -3.52 -30.89 -18.71
C PRO A 338 -3.30 -32.38 -18.93
N SER A 339 -2.09 -32.89 -18.69
CA SER A 339 -1.80 -34.33 -18.79
C SER A 339 -2.32 -35.11 -17.60
N CYS A 340 -2.73 -34.42 -16.53
CA CYS A 340 -3.40 -35.02 -15.38
C CYS A 340 -4.91 -35.14 -15.64
N ALA A 341 -5.55 -36.06 -14.92
CA ALA A 341 -7.01 -36.08 -14.81
C ALA A 341 -7.52 -34.72 -14.27
N PRO A 342 -8.64 -34.20 -14.79
CA PRO A 342 -9.23 -32.96 -14.27
C PRO A 342 -9.67 -33.14 -12.82
N ASP A 343 -9.73 -32.04 -12.07
CA ASP A 343 -10.36 -32.04 -10.76
C ASP A 343 -11.86 -31.96 -10.96
N LEU A 344 -12.55 -33.06 -10.62
CA LEU A 344 -14.00 -33.15 -10.69
C LEU A 344 -14.59 -32.99 -9.29
N THR A 345 -15.76 -32.37 -9.24
CA THR A 345 -16.53 -31.98 -8.07
C THR A 345 -17.93 -32.54 -8.16
N CYS A 346 -18.67 -32.54 -7.06
CA CYS A 346 -20.08 -32.97 -7.05
C CYS A 346 -21.03 -32.10 -7.92
N SER A 347 -20.53 -31.07 -8.59
CA SER A 347 -21.27 -30.21 -9.52
C SER A 347 -20.96 -30.47 -11.00
N ASP A 348 -20.14 -31.49 -11.29
CA ASP A 348 -19.78 -31.89 -12.64
C ASP A 348 -20.67 -33.03 -13.13
N TYR A 349 -21.20 -32.84 -14.34
CA TYR A 349 -22.10 -33.77 -15.00
C TYR A 349 -21.54 -34.18 -16.37
N TRP A 350 -21.79 -35.43 -16.72
CA TRP A 350 -21.36 -36.00 -17.99
C TRP A 350 -22.52 -36.76 -18.64
N PHE A 351 -22.84 -36.44 -19.90
CA PHE A 351 -23.71 -37.25 -20.73
C PHE A 351 -22.86 -38.09 -21.70
N ASP A 352 -22.90 -39.41 -21.53
CA ASP A 352 -22.23 -40.36 -22.42
C ASP A 352 -23.07 -40.57 -23.68
N GLU A 353 -22.62 -40.02 -24.80
CA GLU A 353 -23.30 -40.14 -26.10
C GLU A 353 -23.35 -41.60 -26.62
N THR A 354 -22.52 -42.50 -26.07
CA THR A 354 -22.50 -43.91 -26.48
C THR A 354 -23.58 -44.72 -25.77
N THR A 355 -23.78 -44.46 -24.48
CA THR A 355 -24.76 -45.21 -23.67
C THR A 355 -26.07 -44.44 -23.44
N GLU A 356 -26.12 -43.17 -23.82
CA GLU A 356 -27.24 -42.25 -23.60
C GLU A 356 -27.61 -42.12 -22.11
N PHE A 357 -26.60 -42.15 -21.23
CA PHE A 357 -26.79 -41.99 -19.79
C PHE A 357 -26.18 -40.68 -19.29
N LEU A 358 -26.89 -40.06 -18.36
CA LEU A 358 -26.41 -38.92 -17.60
C LEU A 358 -25.73 -39.40 -16.32
N PHE A 359 -24.60 -38.81 -15.99
CA PHE A 359 -23.81 -39.11 -14.80
C PHE A 359 -23.52 -37.83 -14.03
N VAL A 360 -23.38 -37.97 -12.71
CA VAL A 360 -22.85 -36.95 -11.80
C VAL A 360 -21.60 -37.50 -11.13
N TRP A 361 -20.61 -36.65 -10.90
CA TRP A 361 -19.40 -37.07 -10.21
C TRP A 361 -19.64 -37.22 -8.70
N ASP A 362 -19.30 -38.38 -8.14
CA ASP A 362 -19.34 -38.63 -6.69
C ASP A 362 -17.93 -38.54 -6.11
N GLU A 363 -17.65 -37.46 -5.38
CA GLU A 363 -16.37 -37.22 -4.71
C GLU A 363 -16.02 -38.29 -3.66
N ALA A 364 -17.02 -38.93 -3.04
CA ALA A 364 -16.78 -39.93 -1.99
C ALA A 364 -16.23 -41.24 -2.57
N THR A 365 -16.67 -41.60 -3.78
CA THR A 365 -16.25 -42.82 -4.47
C THR A 365 -15.26 -42.56 -5.60
N ASN A 366 -15.06 -41.29 -5.97
CA ASN A 366 -14.22 -40.82 -7.06
C ASN A 366 -14.57 -41.51 -8.40
N ALA A 367 -15.87 -41.55 -8.69
CA ALA A 367 -16.44 -42.23 -9.85
C ALA A 367 -17.72 -41.52 -10.35
N TRP A 368 -18.05 -41.76 -11.62
CA TRP A 368 -19.33 -41.36 -12.21
C TRP A 368 -20.47 -42.23 -11.68
N VAL A 369 -21.49 -41.58 -11.13
CA VAL A 369 -22.72 -42.22 -10.68
C VAL A 369 -23.84 -41.82 -11.62
N GLN A 370 -24.57 -42.80 -12.15
CA GLN A 370 -25.68 -42.53 -13.05
C GLN A 370 -26.76 -41.73 -12.32
N THR A 371 -27.27 -40.70 -12.99
CA THR A 371 -28.36 -39.83 -12.53
C THR A 371 -29.38 -39.63 -13.65
N GLU A 372 -30.52 -39.06 -13.32
CA GLU A 372 -31.60 -38.78 -14.27
C GLU A 372 -31.89 -37.29 -14.30
N GLY A 373 -32.38 -36.78 -15.44
CA GLY A 373 -32.77 -35.40 -15.61
C GLY A 373 -33.80 -35.26 -16.72
N ILE A 374 -34.64 -34.23 -16.60
CA ILE A 374 -35.66 -33.91 -17.59
C ILE A 374 -34.97 -33.31 -18.82
N ALA A 375 -34.90 -34.04 -19.94
CA ALA A 375 -34.41 -33.50 -21.20
C ALA A 375 -35.56 -32.83 -21.96
N TRP A 376 -35.59 -31.49 -22.00
CA TRP A 376 -36.67 -30.74 -22.64
C TRP A 376 -36.20 -29.36 -23.13
N ASP A 377 -36.76 -28.88 -24.23
CA ASP A 377 -36.33 -27.65 -24.90
C ASP A 377 -36.69 -26.36 -24.16
N VAL A 378 -37.73 -26.42 -23.32
CA VAL A 378 -38.23 -25.31 -22.49
C VAL A 378 -38.28 -25.69 -21.02
N ASP A 379 -38.47 -24.69 -20.15
CA ASP A 379 -38.60 -24.91 -18.70
C ASP A 379 -39.77 -25.87 -18.41
N PRO A 380 -39.50 -27.04 -17.79
CA PRO A 380 -40.51 -28.05 -17.53
C PRO A 380 -41.54 -27.64 -16.47
N ILE A 381 -41.30 -26.55 -15.72
CA ILE A 381 -42.28 -25.95 -14.80
C ILE A 381 -43.43 -25.28 -15.59
N GLN A 382 -43.14 -24.76 -16.78
CA GLN A 382 -44.09 -24.02 -17.61
C GLN A 382 -44.17 -24.57 -19.05
N PRO A 383 -44.48 -25.86 -19.24
CA PRO A 383 -44.58 -26.43 -20.56
C PRO A 383 -45.77 -25.79 -21.30
N ALA A 384 -45.63 -25.65 -22.62
CA ALA A 384 -46.68 -25.06 -23.44
C ALA A 384 -48.00 -25.85 -23.33
N LEU A 385 -49.14 -25.16 -23.50
CA LEU A 385 -50.43 -25.85 -23.60
C LEU A 385 -50.42 -26.83 -24.78
N GLY A 386 -50.91 -28.04 -24.55
CA GLY A 386 -50.88 -29.12 -25.52
C GLY A 386 -49.65 -30.03 -25.43
N THR A 387 -48.64 -29.69 -24.64
CA THR A 387 -47.49 -30.57 -24.35
C THR A 387 -47.98 -31.89 -23.78
N PHE A 388 -47.35 -32.99 -24.20
CA PHE A 388 -47.58 -34.31 -23.66
C PHE A 388 -46.49 -34.67 -22.65
N TRP A 389 -46.89 -35.31 -21.57
CA TRP A 389 -46.00 -35.89 -20.58
C TRP A 389 -46.35 -37.37 -20.41
N TYR A 390 -45.36 -38.25 -20.54
CA TYR A 390 -45.49 -39.66 -20.26
C TYR A 390 -44.81 -39.98 -18.93
N ASP A 391 -45.63 -40.44 -17.99
CA ASP A 391 -45.21 -40.96 -16.70
C ASP A 391 -44.79 -42.42 -16.90
N ASP A 392 -43.50 -42.67 -16.88
CA ASP A 392 -42.88 -43.98 -17.12
C ASP A 392 -42.95 -44.92 -15.90
N VAL A 393 -43.19 -44.37 -14.71
CA VAL A 393 -43.45 -45.13 -13.48
C VAL A 393 -44.87 -45.67 -13.48
N LEU A 394 -45.86 -44.82 -13.77
CA LEU A 394 -47.28 -45.19 -13.83
C LEU A 394 -47.71 -45.75 -15.19
N ASN A 395 -46.86 -45.62 -16.21
CA ASN A 395 -47.14 -45.98 -17.61
C ASN A 395 -48.38 -45.24 -18.16
N LYS A 396 -48.47 -43.93 -17.90
CA LYS A 396 -49.62 -43.10 -18.26
C LYS A 396 -49.22 -41.91 -19.12
N LEU A 397 -50.06 -41.57 -20.09
CA LEU A 397 -49.90 -40.36 -20.91
C LEU A 397 -50.81 -39.25 -20.38
N PHE A 398 -50.27 -38.06 -20.27
CA PHE A 398 -50.99 -36.85 -19.88
C PHE A 398 -50.81 -35.76 -20.94
N LYS A 399 -51.81 -34.88 -21.05
CA LYS A 399 -51.76 -33.70 -21.90
C LYS A 399 -52.02 -32.43 -21.09
N ARG A 400 -51.21 -31.40 -21.30
CA ARG A 400 -51.38 -30.10 -20.64
C ARG A 400 -52.58 -29.36 -21.23
N THR A 401 -53.63 -29.14 -20.44
CA THR A 401 -54.90 -28.58 -20.94
C THR A 401 -55.18 -27.15 -20.49
N THR A 402 -54.77 -26.77 -19.28
CA THR A 402 -54.88 -25.39 -18.78
C THR A 402 -53.78 -25.13 -17.76
N GLY A 403 -53.22 -23.91 -17.71
CA GLY A 403 -52.23 -23.41 -16.73
C GLY A 403 -51.45 -24.49 -15.96
N THR A 404 -52.07 -24.95 -14.87
CA THR A 404 -51.75 -26.00 -13.86
C THR A 404 -51.87 -27.50 -14.14
N THR A 405 -52.72 -27.88 -15.09
CA THR A 405 -53.42 -29.17 -15.04
C THR A 405 -53.07 -30.12 -16.17
N TRP A 406 -52.82 -31.36 -15.78
CA TRP A 406 -52.62 -32.51 -16.65
C TRP A 406 -53.92 -33.32 -16.79
N THR A 407 -54.32 -33.61 -18.02
CA THR A 407 -55.45 -34.50 -18.31
C THR A 407 -54.95 -35.82 -18.89
N GLU A 408 -55.24 -36.93 -18.22
CA GLU A 408 -54.86 -38.28 -18.68
C GLU A 408 -55.45 -38.56 -20.08
N GLN A 409 -54.63 -39.16 -20.95
CA GLN A 409 -54.98 -39.58 -22.30
C GLN A 409 -54.88 -41.10 -22.40
N ALA A 410 -55.78 -41.72 -23.14
CA ALA A 410 -55.64 -43.13 -23.48
C ALA A 410 -54.45 -43.32 -24.44
N VAL A 411 -53.50 -44.18 -24.07
CA VAL A 411 -52.33 -44.50 -24.87
C VAL A 411 -52.18 -46.02 -25.01
N THR A 412 -51.80 -46.48 -26.20
CA THR A 412 -51.44 -47.89 -26.44
C THR A 412 -49.93 -48.04 -26.31
N LEU A 413 -49.47 -48.96 -25.47
CA LEU A 413 -48.05 -49.30 -25.31
C LEU A 413 -47.73 -50.52 -26.17
N SER A 414 -46.87 -50.37 -27.17
CA SER A 414 -46.55 -51.45 -28.10
C SER A 414 -45.27 -51.15 -28.89
N GLU A 415 -44.49 -52.17 -29.23
CA GLU A 415 -43.35 -52.01 -30.14
C GLU A 415 -43.77 -51.87 -31.61
N THR A 416 -45.00 -52.28 -31.94
CA THR A 416 -45.55 -52.21 -33.29
C THR A 416 -46.78 -51.33 -33.36
N ALA A 417 -46.92 -50.57 -34.46
CA ALA A 417 -48.05 -49.67 -34.68
C ALA A 417 -49.40 -50.40 -34.57
N PRO A 418 -50.39 -49.84 -33.83
CA PRO A 418 -51.74 -50.39 -33.80
C PRO A 418 -52.38 -50.41 -35.20
N SER A 419 -53.08 -51.51 -35.52
CA SER A 419 -53.60 -51.77 -36.88
C SER A 419 -54.95 -51.13 -37.21
N PHE A 420 -55.67 -50.62 -36.21
CA PHE A 420 -56.99 -50.00 -36.37
C PHE A 420 -57.12 -48.73 -35.53
N PRO A 421 -56.29 -47.70 -35.76
CA PRO A 421 -56.36 -46.47 -34.98
C PRO A 421 -57.60 -45.65 -35.32
N THR A 422 -58.15 -44.98 -34.32
CA THR A 422 -59.10 -43.89 -34.48
C THR A 422 -58.40 -42.54 -34.38
N VAL A 423 -58.97 -41.50 -35.03
CA VAL A 423 -58.40 -40.14 -34.96
C VAL A 423 -58.35 -39.70 -33.51
N GLY A 424 -57.16 -39.29 -33.04
CA GLY A 424 -56.90 -38.91 -31.66
C GLY A 424 -56.27 -40.03 -30.81
N ASP A 425 -56.09 -41.23 -31.36
CA ASP A 425 -55.37 -42.30 -30.66
C ASP A 425 -53.89 -41.95 -30.49
N PHE A 426 -53.33 -42.41 -29.37
CA PHE A 426 -51.92 -42.29 -29.04
C PHE A 426 -51.26 -43.67 -28.96
N TRP A 427 -50.04 -43.77 -29.48
CA TRP A 427 -49.22 -44.97 -29.45
C TRP A 427 -47.82 -44.61 -28.95
N PHE A 428 -47.37 -45.24 -27.88
CA PHE A 428 -46.04 -45.07 -27.32
C PHE A 428 -45.21 -46.34 -27.51
N VAL A 429 -43.97 -46.17 -27.95
CA VAL A 429 -43.00 -47.24 -28.20
C VAL A 429 -42.00 -47.28 -27.04
N PRO A 430 -42.07 -48.25 -26.12
CA PRO A 430 -41.22 -48.25 -24.93
C PRO A 430 -39.71 -48.32 -25.22
N SER A 431 -39.30 -49.11 -26.23
CA SER A 431 -37.88 -49.28 -26.55
C SER A 431 -37.19 -48.04 -27.12
N THR A 432 -37.93 -47.19 -27.84
CA THR A 432 -37.40 -45.96 -28.45
C THR A 432 -37.89 -44.70 -27.78
N GLN A 433 -38.77 -44.81 -26.78
CA GLN A 433 -39.34 -43.68 -26.05
C GLN A 433 -40.05 -42.65 -26.96
N LEU A 434 -40.68 -43.11 -28.06
CA LEU A 434 -41.36 -42.24 -29.01
C LEU A 434 -42.87 -42.29 -28.84
N LEU A 435 -43.52 -41.13 -28.85
CA LEU A 435 -44.97 -40.99 -28.92
C LEU A 435 -45.40 -40.69 -30.35
N PHE A 436 -46.50 -41.33 -30.77
CA PHE A 436 -47.15 -41.08 -32.04
C PHE A 436 -48.62 -40.75 -31.84
N THR A 437 -49.15 -39.87 -32.69
CA THR A 437 -50.58 -39.54 -32.73
C THR A 437 -51.18 -39.88 -34.09
N PHE A 438 -52.42 -40.37 -34.10
CA PHE A 438 -53.16 -40.63 -35.33
C PHE A 438 -54.10 -39.46 -35.66
N SER A 439 -53.80 -38.70 -36.71
CA SER A 439 -54.50 -37.43 -37.04
C SER A 439 -55.48 -37.56 -38.21
N ALA A 440 -56.54 -36.75 -38.20
CA ALA A 440 -57.45 -36.66 -39.34
C ALA A 440 -56.73 -36.04 -40.56
N GLY A 441 -56.67 -36.78 -41.67
CA GLY A 441 -56.11 -36.30 -42.94
C GLY A 441 -54.81 -36.97 -43.37
N SER A 442 -54.20 -37.80 -42.53
CA SER A 442 -53.09 -38.70 -42.90
C SER A 442 -53.39 -40.12 -42.42
N PRO A 443 -53.27 -41.16 -43.26
CA PRO A 443 -53.46 -42.55 -42.83
C PRO A 443 -52.25 -43.10 -42.04
N GLU A 444 -51.31 -42.24 -41.64
CA GLU A 444 -50.05 -42.62 -41.00
C GLU A 444 -49.95 -42.05 -39.59
N TRP A 445 -49.27 -42.79 -38.72
CA TRP A 445 -48.88 -42.34 -37.38
C TRP A 445 -47.85 -41.21 -37.49
N ALA A 446 -48.11 -40.06 -36.87
CA ALA A 446 -47.20 -38.93 -36.86
C ALA A 446 -46.44 -38.87 -35.53
N PRO A 447 -45.10 -38.69 -35.53
CA PRO A 447 -44.35 -38.50 -34.30
C PRO A 447 -44.86 -37.24 -33.58
N THR A 448 -44.95 -37.33 -32.27
CA THR A 448 -45.42 -36.26 -31.38
C THR A 448 -44.42 -36.14 -30.24
N GLU A 449 -43.99 -34.92 -29.97
CA GLU A 449 -43.08 -34.67 -28.86
C GLU A 449 -43.76 -35.00 -27.53
N VAL A 450 -43.00 -35.65 -26.65
CA VAL A 450 -43.46 -36.08 -25.33
C VAL A 450 -42.33 -35.91 -24.34
N LEU A 451 -42.61 -35.26 -23.22
CA LEU A 451 -41.72 -35.21 -22.07
C LEU A 451 -41.84 -36.53 -21.33
N ILE A 452 -40.72 -37.19 -21.01
CA ILE A 452 -40.71 -38.46 -20.28
C ILE A 452 -40.11 -38.20 -18.91
N TRP A 453 -40.90 -38.45 -17.86
CA TRP A 453 -40.49 -38.25 -16.47
C TRP A 453 -41.42 -39.00 -15.52
N GLY A 454 -40.92 -39.59 -14.45
CA GLY A 454 -41.74 -40.40 -13.53
C GLY A 454 -42.68 -39.61 -12.62
N GLU A 455 -42.53 -38.29 -12.56
CA GLU A 455 -43.31 -37.40 -11.71
C GLU A 455 -43.85 -36.20 -12.51
N ASP A 456 -44.78 -35.41 -11.93
CA ASP A 456 -45.32 -34.23 -12.61
C ASP A 456 -44.18 -33.24 -12.91
N PRO A 457 -43.81 -33.01 -14.18
CA PRO A 457 -42.66 -32.18 -14.54
C PRO A 457 -42.87 -30.71 -14.16
N THR A 458 -44.12 -30.31 -13.86
CA THR A 458 -44.45 -28.95 -13.42
C THR A 458 -44.23 -28.70 -11.94
N VAL A 459 -43.86 -29.75 -11.19
CA VAL A 459 -43.55 -29.70 -9.75
C VAL A 459 -42.26 -30.50 -9.51
N PRO A 460 -41.12 -30.08 -10.09
CA PRO A 460 -39.84 -30.75 -9.86
C PRO A 460 -39.47 -30.68 -8.38
N GLY A 461 -38.86 -31.75 -7.87
CA GLY A 461 -38.32 -31.83 -6.52
C GLY A 461 -37.00 -31.07 -6.38
N THR A 462 -36.57 -30.86 -5.14
CA THR A 462 -35.27 -30.25 -4.84
C THR A 462 -34.15 -31.12 -5.42
N CYS A 463 -33.21 -30.49 -6.12
CA CYS A 463 -32.11 -31.16 -6.82
C CYS A 463 -32.48 -31.96 -8.09
N ASP A 464 -33.73 -31.88 -8.56
CA ASP A 464 -34.06 -32.40 -9.90
C ASP A 464 -33.24 -31.67 -10.96
N LEU A 465 -32.94 -32.36 -12.05
CA LEU A 465 -32.14 -31.84 -13.15
C LEU A 465 -33.03 -31.53 -14.35
N TRP A 466 -32.76 -30.42 -15.02
CA TRP A 466 -33.34 -30.06 -16.31
C TRP A 466 -32.23 -29.78 -17.32
N TRP A 467 -32.22 -30.56 -18.39
CA TRP A 467 -31.34 -30.38 -19.53
C TRP A 467 -32.09 -29.66 -20.65
N ASN A 468 -31.72 -28.40 -20.89
CA ASN A 468 -32.21 -27.63 -22.02
C ASN A 468 -31.50 -28.04 -23.32
N THR A 469 -32.22 -28.76 -24.17
CA THR A 469 -31.72 -29.30 -25.44
C THR A 469 -31.77 -28.30 -26.59
N SER A 470 -32.39 -27.13 -26.42
CA SER A 470 -32.56 -26.14 -27.51
C SER A 470 -31.49 -25.05 -27.56
N THR A 471 -30.69 -24.87 -26.51
CA THR A 471 -29.64 -23.86 -26.46
C THR A 471 -28.33 -24.38 -27.08
N SER A 472 -27.48 -23.46 -27.55
CA SER A 472 -26.13 -23.76 -28.02
C SER A 472 -25.13 -22.79 -27.36
N PRO A 473 -24.32 -23.22 -26.37
CA PRO A 473 -24.22 -24.59 -25.86
C PRO A 473 -25.48 -25.04 -25.11
N GLN A 474 -25.70 -26.36 -25.05
CA GLN A 474 -26.78 -26.95 -24.26
C GLN A 474 -26.48 -26.77 -22.76
N VAL A 475 -27.52 -26.57 -21.94
CA VAL A 475 -27.35 -26.23 -20.53
C VAL A 475 -28.08 -27.25 -19.66
N LEU A 476 -27.37 -27.80 -18.66
CA LEU A 476 -27.95 -28.57 -17.57
C LEU A 476 -28.13 -27.66 -16.35
N SER A 477 -29.30 -27.72 -15.73
CA SER A 477 -29.64 -26.93 -14.54
C SER A 477 -30.16 -27.82 -13.43
N VAL A 478 -29.93 -27.43 -12.19
CA VAL A 478 -30.45 -28.08 -10.99
C VAL A 478 -31.54 -27.23 -10.35
N ARG A 479 -32.56 -27.88 -9.81
CA ARG A 479 -33.70 -27.21 -9.17
C ARG A 479 -33.33 -26.69 -7.77
N ASP A 480 -33.41 -25.38 -7.60
CA ASP A 480 -33.32 -24.70 -6.29
C ASP A 480 -34.71 -24.29 -5.82
N ASP A 481 -35.32 -25.15 -4.99
CA ASP A 481 -36.65 -24.91 -4.42
C ASP A 481 -36.69 -23.78 -3.38
N LEU A 482 -35.56 -23.41 -2.79
CA LEU A 482 -35.52 -22.32 -1.82
C LEU A 482 -35.74 -20.97 -2.52
N ASN A 483 -35.19 -20.84 -3.73
CA ASN A 483 -35.24 -19.61 -4.52
C ASN A 483 -36.24 -19.68 -5.69
N ASP A 484 -36.89 -20.83 -5.91
CA ASP A 484 -37.84 -21.07 -7.00
C ASP A 484 -37.23 -20.83 -8.40
N ILE A 485 -35.98 -21.26 -8.61
CA ILE A 485 -35.25 -21.06 -9.87
C ILE A 485 -34.52 -22.33 -10.33
N TRP A 486 -34.24 -22.40 -11.64
CA TRP A 486 -33.26 -23.32 -12.21
C TRP A 486 -31.88 -22.67 -12.16
N VAL A 487 -30.91 -23.36 -11.55
CA VAL A 487 -29.53 -22.89 -11.44
C VAL A 487 -28.66 -23.74 -12.36
N PRO A 488 -27.91 -23.16 -13.32
CA PRO A 488 -26.97 -23.92 -14.13
C PRO A 488 -25.97 -24.69 -13.26
N VAL A 489 -25.68 -25.93 -13.62
CA VAL A 489 -24.64 -26.74 -12.93
C VAL A 489 -23.24 -26.19 -13.19
N GLY A 490 -22.25 -26.63 -12.41
CA GLY A 490 -20.86 -26.16 -12.52
C GLY A 490 -20.23 -26.49 -13.86
N SER A 491 -20.30 -27.76 -14.27
CA SER A 491 -19.87 -28.24 -15.58
C SER A 491 -20.85 -29.27 -16.13
N PHE A 492 -21.11 -29.21 -17.43
CA PHE A 492 -21.86 -30.21 -18.15
C PHE A 492 -21.16 -30.56 -19.45
N THR A 493 -20.64 -31.80 -19.53
CA THR A 493 -19.90 -32.29 -20.69
C THR A 493 -20.75 -33.31 -21.45
N ILE A 494 -20.90 -33.10 -22.76
CA ILE A 494 -21.51 -34.07 -23.68
C ILE A 494 -20.37 -34.68 -24.49
N SER A 495 -20.12 -35.98 -24.30
CA SER A 495 -18.95 -36.65 -24.91
C SER A 495 -19.10 -38.16 -24.85
N ALA A 496 -18.71 -38.86 -25.91
CA ALA A 496 -18.56 -40.33 -25.91
C ALA A 496 -17.38 -40.84 -25.06
N THR A 497 -16.45 -39.96 -24.66
CA THR A 497 -15.30 -40.32 -23.79
C THR A 497 -15.48 -39.77 -22.38
N ASP A 498 -15.16 -40.60 -21.40
CA ASP A 498 -15.17 -40.27 -19.97
C ASP A 498 -14.30 -39.02 -19.67
N PRO A 499 -14.89 -37.92 -19.19
CA PRO A 499 -14.15 -36.68 -18.91
C PRO A 499 -13.30 -36.73 -17.64
N SER A 500 -13.38 -37.79 -16.83
CA SER A 500 -12.47 -38.01 -15.69
C SER A 500 -11.10 -38.51 -16.13
N LEU A 501 -10.97 -38.99 -17.37
CA LEU A 501 -9.70 -39.44 -17.92
C LEU A 501 -8.84 -38.23 -18.34
N ALA A 502 -7.52 -38.43 -18.31
CA ALA A 502 -6.59 -37.44 -18.85
C ALA A 502 -6.91 -37.17 -20.32
N GLN A 503 -6.95 -35.89 -20.69
CA GLN A 503 -7.23 -35.48 -22.06
C GLN A 503 -6.13 -36.00 -23.00
N THR A 504 -6.50 -36.40 -24.22
CA THR A 504 -5.50 -36.68 -25.26
C THR A 504 -4.94 -35.35 -25.79
N ILE A 505 -3.69 -35.06 -25.47
CA ILE A 505 -3.03 -33.82 -25.86
C ILE A 505 -2.26 -34.03 -27.18
N PRO A 506 -2.54 -33.26 -28.24
CA PRO A 506 -1.79 -33.35 -29.48
C PRO A 506 -0.35 -32.83 -29.32
N VAL A 507 0.61 -33.45 -30.00
CA VAL A 507 2.01 -32.98 -30.03
C VAL A 507 2.07 -31.53 -30.52
N GLY A 508 2.79 -30.69 -29.78
CA GLY A 508 2.91 -29.26 -30.03
C GLY A 508 1.78 -28.40 -29.45
N ALA A 509 0.86 -28.99 -28.67
CA ALA A 509 -0.08 -28.20 -27.88
C ALA A 509 0.68 -27.34 -26.86
N ILE A 510 0.19 -26.14 -26.63
CA ILE A 510 0.76 -25.19 -25.68
C ILE A 510 -0.14 -25.14 -24.46
N TRP A 511 0.42 -25.39 -23.29
CA TRP A 511 -0.23 -25.14 -22.02
C TRP A 511 0.21 -23.78 -21.49
N HIS A 512 -0.77 -22.96 -21.16
CA HIS A 512 -0.60 -21.70 -20.45
C HIS A 512 -1.18 -21.87 -19.05
N GLN A 513 -0.32 -21.84 -18.02
CA GLN A 513 -0.76 -21.94 -16.63
C GLN A 513 -1.35 -20.59 -16.22
N GLY A 514 -2.67 -20.44 -16.43
CA GLY A 514 -3.38 -19.23 -16.06
C GLY A 514 -3.29 -18.96 -14.55
N LEU A 515 -3.10 -17.69 -14.18
CA LEU A 515 -3.15 -17.21 -12.80
C LEU A 515 -4.56 -17.44 -12.21
N HIS A 516 -4.67 -18.36 -11.25
CA HIS A 516 -5.81 -18.39 -10.32
C HIS A 516 -5.29 -18.31 -8.89
N GLY A 517 -5.19 -17.07 -8.38
CA GLY A 517 -5.00 -16.80 -6.95
C GLY A 517 -3.59 -16.97 -6.36
N SER A 518 -2.55 -17.21 -7.17
CA SER A 518 -1.16 -17.10 -6.69
C SER A 518 -0.69 -15.64 -6.74
N PRO A 519 -0.08 -15.10 -5.68
CA PRO A 519 0.41 -13.71 -5.65
C PRO A 519 1.70 -13.48 -6.47
N GLU A 520 2.28 -14.52 -7.06
CA GLU A 520 3.50 -14.40 -7.88
C GLU A 520 3.21 -14.64 -9.37
N PRO A 521 3.41 -13.65 -10.26
CA PRO A 521 3.00 -13.68 -11.65
C PRO A 521 4.18 -14.06 -12.55
N THR A 522 4.58 -15.32 -12.59
CA THR A 522 5.35 -15.79 -13.75
C THR A 522 4.42 -16.60 -14.63
N ILE A 523 3.84 -15.91 -15.62
CA ILE A 523 3.23 -16.55 -16.77
C ILE A 523 4.30 -17.46 -17.37
N ALA A 524 4.02 -18.76 -17.40
CA ALA A 524 4.88 -19.75 -18.01
C ALA A 524 4.07 -20.50 -19.07
N TYR A 525 4.75 -20.86 -20.15
CA TYR A 525 4.20 -21.61 -21.26
C TYR A 525 4.96 -22.92 -21.40
N TRP A 526 4.26 -24.00 -21.72
CA TRP A 526 4.86 -25.30 -21.97
C TRP A 526 4.37 -25.88 -23.29
N GLU A 527 5.23 -26.55 -24.04
CA GLU A 527 4.86 -27.30 -25.24
C GLU A 527 4.83 -28.79 -24.96
N TRP A 528 3.76 -29.48 -25.37
CA TRP A 528 3.65 -30.93 -25.27
C TRP A 528 4.51 -31.62 -26.33
N ASP A 529 5.53 -32.39 -25.92
CA ASP A 529 6.43 -33.09 -26.83
C ASP A 529 5.91 -34.47 -27.31
N GLY A 530 4.74 -34.89 -26.81
CA GLY A 530 4.17 -36.22 -27.00
C GLY A 530 4.28 -37.13 -25.79
N SER A 531 5.07 -36.74 -24.79
CA SER A 531 5.26 -37.48 -23.54
C SER A 531 5.14 -36.61 -22.28
N GLN A 532 5.55 -35.34 -22.35
CA GLN A 532 5.52 -34.39 -21.23
C GLN A 532 5.41 -32.95 -21.73
N PHE A 533 5.07 -32.04 -20.83
CA PHE A 533 5.13 -30.60 -21.05
C PHE A 533 6.57 -30.10 -20.83
N VAL A 534 7.15 -29.51 -21.88
CA VAL A 534 8.50 -28.91 -21.85
C VAL A 534 8.35 -27.40 -21.74
N LEU A 535 9.01 -26.79 -20.76
CA LEU A 535 8.97 -25.35 -20.54
C LEU A 535 9.49 -24.59 -21.77
N ILE A 536 8.71 -23.62 -22.23
CA ILE A 536 9.10 -22.66 -23.27
C ILE A 536 9.85 -21.53 -22.58
N ASP A 537 11.04 -21.23 -23.07
CA ASP A 537 11.83 -20.09 -22.60
C ASP A 537 11.06 -18.79 -22.89
N SER A 538 10.76 -18.03 -21.83
CA SER A 538 9.96 -16.79 -21.93
C SER A 538 10.61 -15.74 -22.82
N THR A 539 11.93 -15.76 -23.00
CA THR A 539 12.62 -14.85 -23.94
C THR A 539 12.27 -15.11 -25.41
N ASN A 540 11.67 -16.27 -25.70
CA ASN A 540 11.20 -16.63 -27.03
C ASN A 540 9.70 -16.35 -27.24
N VAL A 541 8.98 -15.89 -26.22
CA VAL A 541 7.55 -15.57 -26.32
C VAL A 541 7.40 -14.06 -26.51
N ILE A 542 6.62 -13.65 -27.51
CA ILE A 542 6.15 -12.28 -27.66
C ILE A 542 4.66 -12.23 -27.38
N GLU A 543 4.23 -11.33 -26.50
CA GLU A 543 2.82 -11.02 -26.24
C GLU A 543 2.41 -9.83 -27.11
N PHE A 544 1.52 -10.03 -28.08
CA PHE A 544 1.10 -8.94 -28.97
C PHE A 544 -0.28 -9.17 -29.58
N LEU A 545 -1.06 -8.12 -29.80
CA LEU A 545 -2.45 -8.24 -30.29
C LEU A 545 -2.53 -8.69 -31.76
N THR A 546 -1.54 -8.29 -32.57
CA THR A 546 -1.45 -8.56 -34.02
C THR A 546 -0.16 -9.32 -34.36
N ASP A 547 -0.02 -9.74 -35.61
CA ASP A 547 1.16 -10.46 -36.08
C ASP A 547 2.46 -9.68 -35.72
N PRO A 548 3.39 -10.29 -34.96
CA PRO A 548 4.68 -9.70 -34.60
C PRO A 548 5.52 -9.26 -35.80
N THR A 549 5.37 -9.94 -36.94
CA THR A 549 6.15 -9.71 -38.15
C THR A 549 5.59 -8.61 -39.04
N ASP A 550 4.35 -8.17 -38.79
CA ASP A 550 3.75 -7.02 -39.49
C ASP A 550 4.29 -5.71 -38.91
N VAL A 551 5.55 -5.43 -39.23
CA VAL A 551 6.29 -4.26 -38.75
C VAL A 551 6.24 -3.13 -39.77
N SER A 552 5.72 -1.98 -39.34
CA SER A 552 5.64 -0.75 -40.14
C SER A 552 6.75 0.24 -39.79
N ILE A 553 7.00 1.22 -40.67
CA ILE A 553 7.92 2.33 -40.35
C ILE A 553 7.31 3.14 -39.19
N GLY A 554 8.12 3.39 -38.16
CA GLY A 554 7.71 4.05 -36.92
C GLY A 554 7.36 3.08 -35.79
N ASP A 555 7.24 1.78 -36.06
CA ASP A 555 7.04 0.78 -35.01
C ASP A 555 8.26 0.75 -34.07
N VAL A 556 7.99 0.51 -32.79
CA VAL A 556 9.02 0.43 -31.74
C VAL A 556 9.12 -0.99 -31.20
N TRP A 557 10.36 -1.43 -31.00
CA TRP A 557 10.70 -2.72 -30.40
C TRP A 557 11.64 -2.49 -29.20
N LEU A 558 11.33 -3.12 -28.06
CA LEU A 558 12.22 -3.23 -26.91
C LEU A 558 12.89 -4.61 -26.94
N ASP A 559 14.21 -4.60 -27.11
CA ASP A 559 15.06 -5.77 -26.89
C ASP A 559 15.18 -6.01 -25.38
N THR A 560 14.38 -6.95 -24.86
CA THR A 560 14.31 -7.24 -23.42
C THR A 560 15.56 -7.92 -22.87
N VAL A 561 16.47 -8.43 -23.73
CA VAL A 561 17.74 -9.04 -23.30
C VAL A 561 18.77 -7.97 -23.02
N ASN A 562 18.85 -6.95 -23.87
CA ASN A 562 19.83 -5.87 -23.76
C ASN A 562 19.27 -4.58 -23.14
N ASN A 563 17.95 -4.50 -22.95
CA ASN A 563 17.21 -3.32 -22.53
C ASN A 563 17.43 -2.11 -23.46
N ILE A 564 17.29 -2.33 -24.77
CA ILE A 564 17.52 -1.31 -25.81
C ILE A 564 16.25 -1.13 -26.64
N TYR A 565 15.84 0.12 -26.85
CA TYR A 565 14.74 0.46 -27.75
C TYR A 565 15.23 0.68 -29.18
N TYR A 566 14.45 0.20 -30.14
CA TYR A 566 14.69 0.39 -31.57
C TYR A 566 13.42 0.94 -32.24
N GLU A 567 13.59 1.89 -33.16
CA GLU A 567 12.54 2.32 -34.10
C GLU A 567 12.80 1.71 -35.49
N ARG A 568 11.74 1.26 -36.15
CA ARG A 568 11.79 0.81 -37.53
C ARG A 568 11.82 2.02 -38.46
N ILE A 569 12.96 2.29 -39.09
CA ILE A 569 13.11 3.45 -40.00
C ILE A 569 13.14 3.03 -41.48
N ALA A 570 12.78 3.99 -42.35
CA ALA A 570 12.97 3.86 -43.79
C ALA A 570 14.45 3.94 -44.14
N ASN A 571 14.99 2.93 -44.81
CA ASN A 571 16.39 2.95 -45.23
C ASN A 571 16.54 3.80 -46.50
N THR A 572 17.30 4.88 -46.41
CA THR A 572 17.41 5.92 -47.44
C THR A 572 18.12 5.48 -48.73
N GLY A 573 18.51 4.20 -48.85
CA GLY A 573 19.15 3.62 -50.04
C GLY A 573 18.37 2.50 -50.76
N SER A 574 17.28 1.96 -50.18
CA SER A 574 16.44 0.95 -50.85
C SER A 574 15.05 0.88 -50.20
N PRO A 575 13.95 1.11 -50.94
CA PRO A 575 12.58 1.10 -50.39
C PRO A 575 12.09 -0.30 -49.96
N LEU A 576 12.92 -1.34 -50.07
CA LEU A 576 12.55 -2.74 -49.77
C LEU A 576 13.20 -3.31 -48.50
N ILE A 577 14.04 -2.54 -47.79
CA ILE A 577 14.73 -3.02 -46.59
C ILE A 577 14.61 -1.94 -45.51
N SER A 578 13.56 -1.97 -44.70
CA SER A 578 13.50 -1.19 -43.46
C SER A 578 14.50 -1.77 -42.44
N ALA A 579 15.07 -0.92 -41.59
CA ALA A 579 16.07 -1.32 -40.60
C ALA A 579 15.69 -0.82 -39.20
N TRP A 580 16.04 -1.58 -38.18
CA TRP A 580 15.94 -1.15 -36.78
C TRP A 580 17.10 -0.22 -36.46
N THR A 581 16.79 0.93 -35.88
CA THR A 581 17.77 1.92 -35.41
C THR A 581 17.54 2.16 -33.93
N VAL A 582 18.63 2.17 -33.15
CA VAL A 582 18.58 2.45 -31.72
C VAL A 582 18.00 3.84 -31.50
N ILE A 583 17.06 3.95 -30.57
CA ILE A 583 16.50 5.22 -30.12
C ILE A 583 16.83 5.44 -28.64
N ASP A 584 17.09 6.69 -28.28
CA ASP A 584 17.23 7.10 -26.89
C ASP A 584 15.84 7.39 -26.32
N VAL A 585 15.59 6.94 -25.09
CA VAL A 585 14.32 7.10 -24.39
C VAL A 585 14.55 7.89 -23.10
N ILE A 586 13.78 8.96 -22.92
CA ILE A 586 13.76 9.74 -21.68
C ILE A 586 12.88 8.97 -20.68
N GLU A 587 13.46 8.45 -19.61
CA GLU A 587 12.69 7.84 -18.53
C GLU A 587 12.30 8.91 -17.50
N SER A 588 11.01 9.18 -17.34
CA SER A 588 10.54 10.20 -16.39
C SER A 588 9.11 9.92 -15.92
N ALA A 589 8.85 10.12 -14.62
CA ALA A 589 7.52 9.97 -14.03
C ALA A 589 6.49 11.00 -14.53
N GLN A 590 6.95 12.11 -15.09
CA GLN A 590 6.13 13.21 -15.57
C GLN A 590 6.56 13.57 -16.99
N ASP A 591 5.62 14.12 -17.76
CA ASP A 591 5.87 14.65 -19.10
C ASP A 591 7.11 15.58 -19.05
N PRO A 592 8.19 15.28 -19.80
CA PRO A 592 9.42 16.06 -19.71
C PRO A 592 9.27 17.48 -20.24
N THR A 593 8.18 17.79 -20.96
CA THR A 593 7.80 19.17 -21.32
C THR A 593 7.05 19.92 -20.21
N MET A 594 6.56 19.21 -19.19
CA MET A 594 5.86 19.77 -18.04
C MET A 594 6.71 19.65 -16.78
N LEU A 595 7.64 20.59 -16.60
CA LEU A 595 8.42 20.66 -15.37
C LEU A 595 7.60 21.26 -14.23
N ALA A 596 7.76 20.71 -13.03
CA ALA A 596 7.19 21.29 -11.82
C ALA A 596 7.78 22.69 -11.58
N VAL A 597 6.96 23.62 -11.12
CA VAL A 597 7.43 24.93 -10.65
C VAL A 597 8.47 24.71 -9.55
N GLY A 598 9.64 25.34 -9.67
CA GLY A 598 10.77 25.13 -8.77
C GLY A 598 11.82 24.14 -9.28
N THR A 599 11.63 23.52 -10.45
CA THR A 599 12.69 22.68 -11.06
C THR A 599 13.91 23.53 -11.41
N PHE A 600 15.12 23.03 -11.13
CA PHE A 600 16.37 23.73 -11.43
C PHE A 600 17.07 23.16 -12.66
N TRP A 601 17.65 24.06 -13.47
CA TRP A 601 18.50 23.74 -14.61
C TRP A 601 19.78 24.57 -14.53
N PHE A 602 20.92 23.90 -14.57
CA PHE A 602 22.23 24.53 -14.69
C PHE A 602 22.66 24.51 -16.16
N ASP A 603 22.63 25.68 -16.80
CA ASP A 603 23.09 25.84 -18.18
C ASP A 603 24.62 25.83 -18.22
N THR A 604 25.17 24.76 -18.77
CA THR A 604 26.63 24.58 -18.85
C THR A 604 27.30 25.46 -19.90
N THR A 605 26.53 26.08 -20.80
CA THR A 605 27.04 26.98 -21.84
C THR A 605 27.46 28.32 -21.26
N ASP A 606 26.65 28.89 -20.37
CA ASP A 606 26.88 30.21 -19.78
C ASP A 606 27.13 30.18 -18.27
N SER A 607 27.11 29.00 -17.66
CA SER A 607 27.28 28.77 -16.21
C SER A 607 26.23 29.49 -15.36
N SER A 608 24.99 29.55 -15.86
CA SER A 608 23.84 30.10 -15.13
C SER A 608 23.01 29.00 -14.45
N LEU A 609 22.48 29.29 -13.26
CA LEU A 609 21.46 28.48 -12.62
C LEU A 609 20.09 29.11 -12.90
N ASN A 610 19.16 28.32 -13.44
CA ASN A 610 17.82 28.75 -13.78
C ASN A 610 16.78 27.90 -13.03
N MET A 611 15.65 28.50 -12.68
CA MET A 611 14.53 27.83 -12.04
C MET A 611 13.27 28.01 -12.89
N TRP A 612 12.54 26.91 -13.10
CA TRP A 612 11.29 26.92 -13.86
C TRP A 612 10.17 27.53 -13.03
N ASN A 613 9.54 28.60 -13.53
CA ASN A 613 8.45 29.28 -12.83
C ASN A 613 7.04 28.86 -13.32
N GLY A 614 6.95 27.84 -14.19
CA GLY A 614 5.68 27.40 -14.81
C GLY A 614 5.41 28.01 -16.19
N ALA A 615 6.18 29.02 -16.62
CA ALA A 615 6.05 29.65 -17.93
C ALA A 615 7.38 29.87 -18.66
N ALA A 616 8.45 30.16 -17.93
CA ALA A 616 9.79 30.37 -18.45
C ALA A 616 10.86 29.99 -17.41
N TRP A 617 12.09 29.81 -17.88
CA TRP A 617 13.26 29.72 -17.02
C TRP A 617 13.65 31.10 -16.51
N VAL A 618 13.80 31.22 -15.19
CA VAL A 618 14.23 32.45 -14.52
C VAL A 618 15.57 32.19 -13.85
N THR A 619 16.57 33.02 -14.15
CA THR A 619 17.90 32.90 -13.55
C THR A 619 17.84 33.16 -12.04
N VAL A 620 18.51 32.31 -11.28
CA VAL A 620 18.59 32.36 -9.81
C VAL A 620 20.05 32.55 -9.39
N ILE A 621 20.26 33.34 -8.35
CA ILE A 621 21.59 33.59 -7.80
C ILE A 621 22.05 32.33 -7.04
N PHE A 622 23.29 31.93 -7.29
CA PHE A 622 23.93 30.81 -6.60
C PHE A 622 25.40 31.12 -6.27
N SER A 623 25.97 30.35 -5.35
CA SER A 623 27.38 30.37 -5.00
C SER A 623 28.10 29.17 -5.65
N THR A 624 29.36 29.33 -6.04
CA THR A 624 30.25 28.23 -6.44
C THR A 624 31.12 27.71 -5.29
N THR A 625 31.07 28.38 -4.14
CA THR A 625 31.73 27.96 -2.89
C THR A 625 30.70 27.54 -1.86
N ALA A 626 30.97 26.47 -1.13
CA ALA A 626 30.05 25.95 -0.10
C ALA A 626 29.75 27.02 0.95
N LEU A 627 28.46 27.19 1.24
CA LEU A 627 27.97 28.15 2.23
C LEU A 627 28.00 27.47 3.61
N THR A 628 29.17 27.41 4.24
CA THR A 628 29.33 26.90 5.62
C THR A 628 29.71 28.04 6.57
N PRO A 629 29.25 28.02 7.84
CA PRO A 629 29.81 28.89 8.87
C PRO A 629 31.30 28.58 9.04
N ALA A 630 32.16 29.61 9.14
CA ALA A 630 33.57 29.41 9.43
C ALA A 630 33.74 28.95 10.90
N SER A 631 34.42 27.82 11.10
CA SER A 631 34.75 27.20 12.39
C SER A 631 35.56 28.11 13.31
#